data_AF-A0A8H5CN24-F1
#
_entry.id   AF-A0A8H5CN24-F1
#
_cell.length_a   1.000
_cell.length_b   1.000
_cell.length_c   1.000
_cell.angle_alpha   90.00
_cell.angle_beta   90.00
_cell.angle_gamma   90.00
#
_symmetry.space_group_name_H-M   'P 1'
#
loop_
_entity.id
_entity.type
_entity.pdbx_description
1 polymer ?
#
loop_
_entity_poly.entity_id
_entity_poly.type
_entity_poly.pdbx_seq_one_letter_code
_entity_poly.pdbx_strand_id
1 'polypeptide(L)'
;MVKLSQVLRWIPVFFAAIGTSSALEVQRRDNSTCVVPAAPVLNFSSSQWVWTTELSSPNGDAPAGSRAFRKSFLPPQGKTPAYLTIGFAVDDVSFLWVNGVQIVKHTAYFTTGRFCVALESTNCGILLAINVTNTGGPAGLFADVVVTYTDGTTSQIVTDSSWRASVGNIPDGFQELSYDDSTWETVITQGGDGVAPWGRPQHAGTDLQSLATARWIWTNEAAPGSFPPGARAFRFTLILPAGHTTGTANAMITADDSYSIYINGRFIGSGISGFSTAQRFVADVQGPAVTFAVYAVNGNDQPNPAGLLASIQVTSQDEITCNDCNSTSFVVSSYAWKTFPGPVPDGFEQPTFDDSAWVPSTIIGQNGVTPWGTIAAPTTITTGGTPVPGAPAGSA
;
A
#
# COMPACT_ATOMS: atom_id res chain seq x y z
N MET A 1 -61.42 -52.74 10.15
CA MET A 1 -61.44 -51.47 10.93
C MET A 1 -60.13 -51.40 11.70
N VAL A 2 -59.06 -50.88 11.10
CA VAL A 2 -58.57 -49.48 11.16
C VAL A 2 -58.01 -49.06 12.54
N LYS A 3 -56.66 -49.06 12.57
CA LYS A 3 -55.67 -48.19 13.27
C LYS A 3 -55.61 -48.14 14.81
N LEU A 4 -54.41 -48.40 15.35
CA LEU A 4 -53.64 -47.39 16.11
C LEU A 4 -52.14 -47.77 16.25
N SER A 5 -51.28 -46.79 15.90
CA SER A 5 -49.91 -46.49 16.37
C SER A 5 -48.92 -47.61 16.74
N GLN A 6 -47.89 -47.79 15.91
CA GLN A 6 -46.59 -48.34 16.35
C GLN A 6 -45.71 -47.21 16.89
N VAL A 7 -45.29 -47.32 18.14
CA VAL A 7 -44.15 -46.60 18.72
C VAL A 7 -43.07 -47.65 18.94
N LEU A 8 -42.04 -47.67 18.11
CA LEU A 8 -40.86 -48.50 18.35
C LEU A 8 -39.68 -47.61 18.75
N ARG A 9 -39.23 -47.83 19.98
CA ARG A 9 -38.05 -47.25 20.62
C ARG A 9 -36.81 -47.64 19.83
N TRP A 10 -36.03 -46.65 19.40
CA TRP A 10 -34.68 -46.87 18.90
C TRP A 10 -33.71 -46.98 20.09
N ILE A 11 -33.10 -48.16 20.23
CA ILE A 11 -31.93 -48.39 21.06
C ILE A 11 -30.72 -47.93 20.25
N PRO A 12 -29.88 -46.98 20.71
CA PRO A 12 -28.63 -46.70 20.03
C PRO A 12 -27.64 -47.82 20.34
N VAL A 13 -27.28 -48.58 19.31
CA VAL A 13 -26.13 -49.50 19.33
C VAL A 13 -24.88 -48.63 19.30
N PHE A 14 -24.12 -48.64 20.40
CA PHE A 14 -22.78 -48.08 20.45
C PHE A 14 -21.85 -48.94 19.61
N PHE A 15 -21.52 -48.50 18.40
CA PHE A 15 -20.33 -48.98 17.69
C PHE A 15 -19.13 -48.18 18.20
N ALA A 16 -18.25 -48.85 18.94
CA ALA A 16 -16.91 -48.33 19.23
C ALA A 16 -16.08 -48.41 17.95
N ALA A 17 -16.13 -47.36 17.13
CA ALA A 17 -15.14 -47.16 16.08
C ALA A 17 -13.87 -46.59 16.74
N ILE A 18 -12.86 -47.44 16.92
CA ILE A 18 -11.50 -46.99 17.23
C ILE A 18 -10.95 -46.38 15.94
N GLY A 19 -11.37 -45.15 15.65
CA GLY A 19 -10.75 -44.34 14.62
C GLY A 19 -9.45 -43.78 15.17
N THR A 20 -8.32 -44.25 14.65
CA THR A 20 -7.06 -43.52 14.80
C THR A 20 -7.28 -42.12 14.26
N SER A 21 -7.21 -41.11 15.12
CA SER A 21 -7.10 -39.72 14.72
C SER A 21 -5.82 -39.62 13.89
N SER A 22 -5.96 -39.63 12.56
CA SER A 22 -4.95 -39.02 11.71
C SER A 22 -5.04 -37.53 12.01
N ALA A 23 -4.13 -37.03 12.83
CA ALA A 23 -3.85 -35.62 12.88
C ALA A 23 -3.71 -35.15 11.43
N LEU A 24 -4.52 -34.18 11.02
CA LEU A 24 -4.19 -33.35 9.85
C LEU A 24 -2.92 -32.61 10.24
N GLU A 25 -1.79 -33.30 10.10
CA GLU A 25 -0.48 -32.69 10.09
C GLU A 25 -0.53 -31.74 8.90
N VAL A 26 -0.59 -30.44 9.20
CA VAL A 26 -0.37 -29.40 8.20
C VAL A 26 0.99 -29.71 7.61
N GLN A 27 1.01 -30.37 6.45
CA GLN A 27 2.23 -30.55 5.68
C GLN A 27 2.67 -29.16 5.24
N ARG A 28 3.41 -28.46 6.10
CA ARG A 28 4.35 -27.44 5.67
C ARG A 28 5.27 -28.17 4.71
N ARG A 29 5.15 -27.88 3.41
CA ARG A 29 6.07 -28.42 2.42
C ARG A 29 7.49 -28.09 2.90
N ASP A 30 8.33 -29.11 3.02
CA ASP A 30 9.75 -28.93 3.30
C ASP A 30 10.36 -28.14 2.12
N ASN A 31 10.69 -26.87 2.37
CA ASN A 31 11.11 -25.90 1.34
C ASN A 31 12.60 -26.03 0.98
N SER A 32 13.26 -27.11 1.41
CA SER A 32 14.72 -27.32 1.31
C SER A 32 15.24 -27.61 -0.11
N THR A 33 14.35 -27.80 -1.11
CA THR A 33 14.73 -28.05 -2.51
C THR A 33 14.40 -26.91 -3.47
N CYS A 34 13.89 -25.77 -2.98
CA CYS A 34 13.56 -24.64 -3.82
C CYS A 34 14.84 -23.88 -4.21
N VAL A 35 15.34 -24.11 -5.42
CA VAL A 35 16.31 -23.20 -6.05
C VAL A 35 15.54 -21.95 -6.43
N VAL A 36 15.62 -20.91 -5.61
CA VAL A 36 14.95 -19.62 -5.85
C VAL A 36 15.78 -18.82 -6.87
N PRO A 37 15.25 -18.55 -8.07
CA PRO A 37 15.90 -17.62 -8.99
C PRO A 37 15.97 -16.23 -8.36
N ALA A 38 17.03 -15.46 -8.62
CA ALA A 38 17.12 -14.08 -8.15
C ALA A 38 15.86 -13.30 -8.56
N ALA A 39 15.33 -12.49 -7.64
CA ALA A 39 14.15 -11.70 -7.89
C ALA A 39 14.32 -10.83 -9.16
N PRO A 40 13.33 -10.80 -10.07
CA PRO A 40 13.45 -9.99 -11.29
C PRO A 40 13.65 -8.51 -10.96
N VAL A 41 14.56 -7.87 -11.70
CA VAL A 41 14.91 -6.47 -11.52
C VAL A 41 14.03 -5.61 -12.40
N LEU A 42 13.29 -4.67 -11.78
CA LEU A 42 12.53 -3.65 -12.50
C LEU A 42 13.47 -2.66 -13.18
N ASN A 43 13.15 -2.24 -14.40
CA ASN A 43 13.93 -1.29 -15.18
C ASN A 43 13.03 -0.28 -15.91
N PHE A 44 12.94 0.91 -15.34
CA PHE A 44 12.08 1.98 -15.82
C PHE A 44 12.64 2.77 -17.01
N SER A 45 13.83 2.42 -17.54
CA SER A 45 14.51 3.21 -18.59
C SER A 45 13.71 3.37 -19.88
N SER A 46 12.80 2.42 -20.17
CA SER A 46 11.91 2.47 -21.34
C SER A 46 10.46 2.83 -20.98
N SER A 47 10.14 3.00 -19.70
CA SER A 47 8.82 3.40 -19.23
C SER A 47 8.56 4.86 -19.56
N GLN A 48 7.29 5.18 -19.84
CA GLN A 48 6.80 6.53 -20.10
C GLN A 48 5.70 6.87 -19.10
N TRP A 49 5.68 8.12 -18.63
CA TRP A 49 4.51 8.68 -18.01
C TRP A 49 3.40 8.77 -19.05
N VAL A 50 2.23 8.19 -18.76
CA VAL A 50 1.10 8.16 -19.69
C VAL A 50 -0.15 8.74 -19.04
N TRP A 51 -1.01 9.35 -19.87
CA TRP A 51 -2.34 9.79 -19.47
C TRP A 51 -3.32 9.74 -20.65
N THR A 52 -4.58 10.08 -20.42
CA THR A 52 -5.61 10.18 -21.45
C THR A 52 -5.37 11.36 -22.40
N THR A 53 -6.10 11.37 -23.51
CA THR A 53 -6.12 12.44 -24.52
C THR A 53 -6.72 13.76 -24.02
N GLU A 54 -7.16 13.82 -22.76
CA GLU A 54 -7.75 15.01 -22.12
C GLU A 54 -6.71 16.01 -21.58
N LEU A 55 -5.42 15.74 -21.76
CA LEU A 55 -4.37 16.66 -21.34
C LEU A 55 -4.48 18.00 -22.05
N SER A 56 -4.38 19.07 -21.26
CA SER A 56 -4.33 20.44 -21.79
C SER A 56 -3.02 20.74 -22.55
N SER A 57 -1.93 20.05 -22.17
CA SER A 57 -0.62 20.07 -22.82
C SER A 57 0.22 18.86 -22.35
N PRO A 58 1.27 18.45 -23.09
CA PRO A 58 2.18 17.40 -22.62
C PRO A 58 2.86 17.78 -21.31
N ASN A 59 2.86 16.87 -20.31
CA ASN A 59 3.30 17.14 -18.92
C ASN A 59 2.51 18.26 -18.21
N GLY A 60 1.34 18.59 -18.72
CA GLY A 60 0.49 19.66 -18.20
C GLY A 60 -0.67 19.15 -17.36
N ASP A 61 -1.54 20.08 -16.99
CA ASP A 61 -2.70 19.78 -16.16
C ASP A 61 -3.71 18.89 -16.90
N ALA A 62 -4.29 17.96 -16.16
CA ALA A 62 -5.43 17.16 -16.58
C ALA A 62 -6.68 17.51 -15.76
N PRO A 63 -7.89 17.25 -16.28
CA PRO A 63 -9.10 17.35 -15.47
C PRO A 63 -9.02 16.46 -14.22
N ALA A 64 -9.52 16.97 -13.10
CA ALA A 64 -9.68 16.16 -11.90
C ALA A 64 -10.69 15.02 -12.14
N GLY A 65 -10.47 13.89 -11.48
CA GLY A 65 -11.30 12.70 -11.56
C GLY A 65 -10.51 11.43 -11.88
N SER A 66 -11.22 10.31 -11.91
CA SER A 66 -10.63 8.99 -12.11
C SER A 66 -10.65 8.57 -13.57
N ARG A 67 -9.58 7.90 -14.02
CA ARG A 67 -9.43 7.26 -15.33
C ARG A 67 -9.00 5.82 -15.15
N ALA A 68 -9.55 4.95 -15.99
CA ALA A 68 -9.14 3.54 -16.01
C ALA A 68 -8.11 3.33 -17.12
N PHE A 69 -7.09 2.53 -16.82
CA PHE A 69 -6.02 2.14 -17.73
C PHE A 69 -6.02 0.62 -17.83
N ARG A 70 -5.93 0.08 -19.04
CA ARG A 70 -5.86 -1.36 -19.30
C ARG A 70 -4.72 -1.71 -20.23
N LYS A 71 -4.04 -2.80 -19.90
CA LYS A 71 -3.02 -3.43 -20.73
C LYS A 71 -3.19 -4.94 -20.72
N SER A 72 -3.57 -5.47 -21.86
CA SER A 72 -3.54 -6.90 -22.12
C SER A 72 -2.17 -7.31 -22.65
N PHE A 73 -1.63 -8.40 -22.13
CA PHE A 73 -0.37 -8.99 -22.55
C PHE A 73 -0.56 -10.48 -22.78
N LEU A 74 -0.13 -10.95 -23.96
CA LEU A 74 -0.10 -12.37 -24.29
C LEU A 74 1.34 -12.86 -24.18
N PRO A 75 1.62 -13.84 -23.29
CA PRO A 75 2.91 -14.50 -23.23
C PRO A 75 3.34 -15.04 -24.61
N PRO A 76 4.65 -15.05 -24.92
CA PRO A 76 5.14 -15.71 -26.12
C PRO A 76 4.71 -17.18 -26.20
N GLN A 77 4.55 -17.71 -27.41
CA GLN A 77 4.11 -19.09 -27.61
C GLN A 77 4.99 -20.08 -26.84
N GLY A 78 4.35 -20.97 -26.09
CA GLY A 78 5.02 -21.99 -25.28
C GLY A 78 5.53 -21.50 -23.91
N LYS A 79 5.34 -20.22 -23.56
CA LYS A 79 5.67 -19.69 -22.24
C LYS A 79 4.46 -19.74 -21.31
N THR A 80 4.66 -20.24 -20.09
CA THR A 80 3.65 -20.25 -19.03
C THR A 80 4.05 -19.24 -17.96
N PRO A 81 3.27 -18.16 -17.72
CA PRO A 81 3.54 -17.22 -16.64
C PRO A 81 3.49 -17.89 -15.28
N ALA A 82 4.46 -17.61 -14.42
CA ALA A 82 4.51 -18.08 -13.04
C ALA A 82 4.12 -16.97 -12.06
N TYR A 83 4.71 -15.79 -12.23
CA TYR A 83 4.40 -14.61 -11.44
C TYR A 83 4.80 -13.36 -12.24
N LEU A 84 4.34 -12.19 -11.81
CA LEU A 84 4.89 -10.92 -12.25
C LEU A 84 5.41 -10.10 -11.07
N THR A 85 6.40 -9.26 -11.34
CA THR A 85 6.81 -8.18 -10.45
C THR A 85 6.46 -6.86 -11.12
N ILE A 86 5.69 -6.01 -10.44
CA ILE A 86 5.29 -4.68 -10.92
C ILE A 86 5.79 -3.60 -9.96
N GLY A 87 6.38 -2.56 -10.51
CA GLY A 87 6.56 -1.29 -9.81
C GLY A 87 5.89 -0.17 -10.60
N PHE A 88 5.16 0.69 -9.90
CA PHE A 88 4.42 1.76 -10.55
C PHE A 88 4.24 3.00 -9.66
N ALA A 89 4.19 4.16 -10.29
CA ALA A 89 3.90 5.47 -9.71
C ALA A 89 2.69 6.08 -10.43
N VAL A 90 1.91 6.87 -9.71
CA VAL A 90 0.70 7.53 -10.24
C VAL A 90 0.56 8.93 -9.68
N ASP A 91 -0.02 9.85 -10.43
CA ASP A 91 -0.39 11.18 -9.94
C ASP A 91 -1.92 11.30 -10.05
N ASP A 92 -2.71 11.13 -8.96
CA ASP A 92 -2.34 11.15 -7.53
C ASP A 92 -2.55 9.83 -6.75
N VAL A 93 -3.67 9.16 -7.00
CA VAL A 93 -4.15 7.97 -6.25
C VAL A 93 -4.46 6.85 -7.21
N SER A 94 -4.20 5.60 -6.80
CA SER A 94 -4.54 4.46 -7.64
C SER A 94 -4.96 3.20 -6.93
N PHE A 95 -5.56 2.33 -7.73
CA PHE A 95 -5.82 0.95 -7.41
C PHE A 95 -5.32 0.11 -8.59
N LEU A 96 -4.64 -1.00 -8.29
CA LEU A 96 -4.11 -1.93 -9.28
C LEU A 96 -4.82 -3.28 -9.15
N TRP A 97 -5.23 -3.83 -10.29
CA TRP A 97 -5.71 -5.19 -10.45
C TRP A 97 -4.84 -5.94 -11.46
N VAL A 98 -4.65 -7.23 -11.20
CA VAL A 98 -4.07 -8.18 -12.13
C VAL A 98 -5.08 -9.30 -12.33
N ASN A 99 -5.52 -9.52 -13.57
CA ASN A 99 -6.54 -10.52 -13.91
C ASN A 99 -7.82 -10.42 -13.06
N GLY A 100 -8.30 -9.20 -12.77
CA GLY A 100 -9.49 -8.96 -11.94
C GLY A 100 -9.27 -9.02 -10.42
N VAL A 101 -8.10 -9.51 -9.96
CA VAL A 101 -7.77 -9.55 -8.52
C VAL A 101 -7.09 -8.25 -8.11
N GLN A 102 -7.64 -7.56 -7.11
CA GLN A 102 -7.06 -6.33 -6.59
C GLN A 102 -5.77 -6.62 -5.83
N ILE A 103 -4.68 -5.96 -6.23
CA ILE A 103 -3.34 -6.17 -5.67
C ILE A 103 -3.01 -5.11 -4.63
N VAL A 104 -3.25 -3.83 -4.94
CA VAL A 104 -2.91 -2.74 -4.02
C VAL A 104 -3.85 -1.55 -4.22
N LYS A 105 -4.12 -0.86 -3.11
CA LYS A 105 -4.56 0.53 -3.10
C LYS A 105 -3.32 1.38 -2.81
N HIS A 106 -2.85 2.12 -3.80
CA HIS A 106 -1.63 2.90 -3.71
C HIS A 106 -1.94 4.40 -3.67
N THR A 107 -1.41 5.08 -2.66
CA THR A 107 -1.63 6.50 -2.42
C THR A 107 -0.28 7.19 -2.21
N ALA A 108 0.37 7.62 -3.29
CA ALA A 108 1.43 8.62 -3.32
C ALA A 108 2.05 8.72 -4.72
N TYR A 109 2.34 9.95 -5.17
CA TYR A 109 2.78 10.24 -6.54
C TYR A 109 4.29 10.23 -6.79
N PHE A 110 5.10 10.02 -5.74
CA PHE A 110 6.57 9.97 -5.85
C PHE A 110 7.21 8.66 -5.43
N THR A 111 6.43 7.66 -5.09
CA THR A 111 6.95 6.37 -4.64
C THR A 111 6.37 5.28 -5.52
N THR A 112 7.19 4.30 -5.89
CA THR A 112 6.69 3.07 -6.50
C THR A 112 6.82 1.94 -5.50
N GLY A 113 5.70 1.35 -5.07
CA GLY A 113 5.78 0.03 -4.44
C GLY A 113 6.33 -1.00 -5.43
N ARG A 114 6.89 -2.11 -4.93
CA ARG A 114 7.31 -3.27 -5.73
C ARG A 114 6.43 -4.43 -5.31
N PHE A 115 5.56 -4.90 -6.19
CA PHE A 115 4.59 -5.93 -5.87
C PHE A 115 4.89 -7.17 -6.69
N CYS A 116 5.10 -8.28 -6.01
CA CYS A 116 5.13 -9.58 -6.63
C CYS A 116 3.72 -10.17 -6.59
N VAL A 117 3.26 -10.70 -7.71
CA VAL A 117 1.91 -11.23 -7.89
C VAL A 117 2.01 -12.60 -8.52
N ALA A 118 1.61 -13.64 -7.79
CA ALA A 118 1.50 -14.98 -8.33
C ALA A 118 0.45 -15.01 -9.45
N LEU A 119 0.76 -15.72 -10.54
CA LEU A 119 -0.15 -15.88 -11.67
C LEU A 119 -0.65 -17.32 -11.73
N GLU A 120 -1.94 -17.48 -11.99
CA GLU A 120 -2.51 -18.82 -12.19
C GLU A 120 -2.10 -19.38 -13.54
N SER A 121 -1.62 -20.62 -13.55
CA SER A 121 -1.04 -21.30 -14.73
C SER A 121 -2.04 -21.56 -15.86
N THR A 122 -3.35 -21.40 -15.60
CA THR A 122 -4.42 -21.60 -16.58
C THR A 122 -4.71 -20.36 -17.44
N ASN A 123 -4.15 -19.20 -17.10
CA ASN A 123 -4.42 -17.98 -17.84
C ASN A 123 -3.48 -17.85 -19.05
N CYS A 124 -4.08 -17.83 -20.25
CA CYS A 124 -3.37 -17.63 -21.52
C CYS A 124 -2.89 -16.18 -21.73
N GLY A 125 -3.17 -15.28 -20.79
CA GLY A 125 -2.88 -13.86 -20.88
C GLY A 125 -2.81 -13.20 -19.50
N ILE A 126 -2.25 -11.99 -19.48
CA ILE A 126 -2.16 -11.14 -18.30
C ILE A 126 -2.89 -9.84 -18.61
N LEU A 127 -3.83 -9.46 -17.75
CA LEU A 127 -4.47 -8.15 -17.77
C LEU A 127 -3.96 -7.33 -16.60
N LEU A 128 -3.36 -6.18 -16.89
CA LEU A 128 -3.14 -5.12 -15.93
C LEU A 128 -4.27 -4.11 -16.06
N ALA A 129 -4.97 -3.83 -14.96
CA ALA A 129 -5.99 -2.79 -14.90
C ALA A 129 -5.67 -1.84 -13.75
N ILE A 130 -5.66 -0.54 -14.02
CA ILE A 130 -5.28 0.49 -13.05
C ILE A 130 -6.31 1.61 -13.09
N ASN A 131 -6.89 1.93 -11.93
CA ASN A 131 -7.60 3.19 -11.74
C ASN A 131 -6.58 4.22 -11.28
N VAL A 132 -6.50 5.37 -11.96
CA VAL A 132 -5.77 6.53 -11.45
C VAL A 132 -6.73 7.70 -11.27
N THR A 133 -6.70 8.31 -10.10
CA THR A 133 -7.50 9.49 -9.76
C THR A 133 -6.60 10.71 -9.64
N ASN A 134 -6.82 11.69 -10.51
CA ASN A 134 -6.23 13.02 -10.42
C ASN A 134 -7.08 13.90 -9.50
N THR A 135 -6.46 14.53 -8.51
CA THR A 135 -7.10 15.47 -7.57
C THR A 135 -6.97 16.93 -8.03
N GLY A 136 -6.13 17.18 -9.04
CA GLY A 136 -5.94 18.46 -9.71
C GLY A 136 -4.47 18.67 -10.10
N GLY A 137 -4.23 19.42 -11.18
CA GLY A 137 -2.89 19.63 -11.71
C GLY A 137 -2.45 18.52 -12.68
N PRO A 138 -1.14 18.24 -12.78
CA PRO A 138 -0.59 17.17 -13.61
C PRO A 138 -1.15 15.80 -13.23
N ALA A 139 -1.27 14.90 -14.21
CA ALA A 139 -1.71 13.54 -13.97
C ALA A 139 -0.88 12.55 -14.78
N GLY A 140 -0.66 11.35 -14.24
CA GLY A 140 0.15 10.37 -14.94
C GLY A 140 0.15 8.98 -14.31
N LEU A 141 0.40 7.98 -15.14
CA LEU A 141 0.70 6.61 -14.77
C LEU A 141 2.08 6.25 -15.31
N PHE A 142 2.92 5.64 -14.46
CA PHE A 142 4.27 5.19 -14.80
C PHE A 142 4.49 3.80 -14.23
N ALA A 143 4.82 2.81 -15.05
CA ALA A 143 5.02 1.45 -14.57
C ALA A 143 6.04 0.65 -15.38
N ASP A 144 6.72 -0.24 -14.67
CA ASP A 144 7.49 -1.34 -15.22
C ASP A 144 7.00 -2.65 -14.62
N VAL A 145 6.90 -3.68 -15.46
CA VAL A 145 6.44 -5.01 -15.07
C VAL A 145 7.35 -6.05 -15.69
N VAL A 146 7.87 -6.95 -14.87
CA VAL A 146 8.60 -8.13 -15.32
C VAL A 146 7.74 -9.36 -15.09
N VAL A 147 7.35 -10.02 -16.18
CA VAL A 147 6.66 -11.31 -16.16
C VAL A 147 7.72 -12.40 -16.15
N THR A 148 7.69 -13.27 -15.14
CA THR A 148 8.58 -14.43 -15.06
C THR A 148 7.80 -15.69 -15.43
N TYR A 149 8.39 -16.50 -16.31
CA TYR A 149 7.82 -17.76 -16.77
C TYR A 149 8.34 -18.95 -15.96
N THR A 150 7.66 -20.09 -16.04
CA THR A 150 8.03 -21.34 -15.35
C THR A 150 9.40 -21.89 -15.76
N ASP A 151 9.94 -21.47 -16.91
CA ASP A 151 11.29 -21.84 -17.37
C ASP A 151 12.38 -20.84 -16.94
N GLY A 152 12.03 -19.86 -16.11
CA GLY A 152 12.93 -18.83 -15.59
C GLY A 152 13.21 -17.67 -16.56
N THR A 153 12.75 -17.73 -17.80
CA THR A 153 12.85 -16.58 -18.72
C THR A 153 11.85 -15.49 -18.38
N THR A 154 12.03 -14.29 -18.93
CA THR A 154 11.18 -13.13 -18.60
C THR A 154 10.68 -12.38 -19.83
N SER A 155 9.63 -11.59 -19.63
CA SER A 155 9.22 -10.51 -20.55
C SER A 155 8.94 -9.24 -19.77
N GLN A 156 9.05 -8.10 -20.45
CA GLN A 156 8.84 -6.79 -19.85
C GLN A 156 7.59 -6.14 -20.43
N ILE A 157 6.81 -5.48 -19.58
CA ILE A 157 5.70 -4.61 -19.96
C ILE A 157 5.99 -3.25 -19.33
N VAL A 158 6.00 -2.21 -20.13
CA VAL A 158 6.19 -0.83 -19.66
C VAL A 158 4.94 -0.01 -19.94
N THR A 159 4.76 1.10 -19.22
CA THR A 159 3.81 2.14 -19.65
C THR A 159 4.34 2.84 -20.88
N ASP A 160 3.55 2.80 -21.95
CA ASP A 160 3.85 3.39 -23.27
C ASP A 160 2.53 3.70 -23.99
N SER A 161 2.61 4.15 -25.25
CA SER A 161 1.45 4.51 -26.07
C SER A 161 0.55 3.34 -26.46
N SER A 162 0.87 2.09 -26.09
CA SER A 162 0.05 0.92 -26.40
C SER A 162 -0.98 0.59 -25.31
N TRP A 163 -0.96 1.30 -24.19
CA TRP A 163 -1.99 1.20 -23.15
C TRP A 163 -3.28 1.87 -23.62
N ARG A 164 -4.41 1.33 -23.18
CA ARG A 164 -5.73 1.91 -23.43
C ARG A 164 -6.27 2.55 -22.17
N ALA A 165 -7.03 3.63 -22.31
CA ALA A 165 -7.65 4.29 -21.17
C ALA A 165 -9.08 4.75 -21.43
N SER A 166 -9.89 4.76 -20.38
CA SER A 166 -11.21 5.39 -20.42
C SER A 166 -11.05 6.91 -20.38
N VAL A 167 -11.78 7.62 -21.23
CA VAL A 167 -11.90 9.08 -21.20
C VAL A 167 -13.14 9.43 -20.37
N GLY A 168 -13.02 10.38 -19.45
CA GLY A 168 -14.12 10.72 -18.53
C GLY A 168 -14.26 9.75 -17.36
N ASN A 169 -15.40 9.05 -17.25
CA ASN A 169 -15.69 8.18 -16.09
C ASN A 169 -15.04 6.79 -16.21
N ILE A 170 -14.98 6.07 -15.08
CA ILE A 170 -14.55 4.66 -15.04
C ILE A 170 -15.77 3.75 -15.25
N PRO A 171 -15.78 2.88 -16.28
CA PRO A 171 -16.84 1.90 -16.47
C PRO A 171 -16.80 0.81 -15.39
N ASP A 172 -17.98 0.33 -14.98
CA ASP A 172 -18.09 -0.81 -14.07
C ASP A 172 -17.47 -2.07 -14.68
N GLY A 173 -16.72 -2.82 -13.87
CA GLY A 173 -16.08 -4.06 -14.30
C GLY A 173 -14.87 -3.86 -15.21
N PHE A 174 -14.33 -2.65 -15.36
CA PHE A 174 -13.14 -2.41 -16.18
C PHE A 174 -11.90 -3.20 -15.74
N GLN A 175 -11.86 -3.77 -14.53
CA GLN A 175 -10.77 -4.62 -14.07
C GLN A 175 -10.91 -6.08 -14.51
N GLU A 176 -12.08 -6.49 -14.99
CA GLU A 176 -12.40 -7.87 -15.33
C GLU A 176 -11.79 -8.28 -16.67
N LEU A 177 -11.40 -9.55 -16.77
CA LEU A 177 -10.86 -10.13 -18.01
C LEU A 177 -11.88 -10.07 -19.17
N SER A 178 -13.18 -10.12 -18.87
CA SER A 178 -14.25 -10.12 -19.87
C SER A 178 -14.61 -8.73 -20.40
N TYR A 179 -14.09 -7.65 -19.83
CA TYR A 179 -14.40 -6.30 -20.27
C TYR A 179 -13.73 -6.00 -21.62
N ASP A 180 -14.51 -5.52 -22.58
CA ASP A 180 -14.04 -5.14 -23.91
C ASP A 180 -13.57 -3.68 -23.94
N ASP A 181 -12.25 -3.47 -23.99
CA ASP A 181 -11.62 -2.15 -24.11
C ASP A 181 -11.26 -1.78 -25.55
N SER A 182 -11.70 -2.53 -26.56
CA SER A 182 -11.32 -2.31 -27.96
C SER A 182 -11.68 -0.93 -28.50
N THR A 183 -12.71 -0.30 -27.94
CA THR A 183 -13.19 1.05 -28.27
C THR A 183 -12.47 2.16 -27.51
N TRP A 184 -11.69 1.85 -26.49
CA TRP A 184 -10.95 2.85 -25.71
C TRP A 184 -9.79 3.41 -26.53
N GLU A 185 -9.58 4.71 -26.44
CA GLU A 185 -8.42 5.34 -27.06
C GLU A 185 -7.13 4.85 -26.39
N THR A 186 -6.03 4.88 -27.17
CA THR A 186 -4.71 4.71 -26.60
C THR A 186 -4.30 5.94 -25.82
N VAL A 187 -3.54 5.74 -24.75
CA VAL A 187 -2.95 6.83 -23.96
C VAL A 187 -1.95 7.66 -24.77
N ILE A 188 -1.66 8.87 -24.29
CA ILE A 188 -0.54 9.67 -24.78
C ILE A 188 0.63 9.62 -23.79
N THR A 189 1.86 9.63 -24.32
CA THR A 189 3.10 9.66 -23.54
C THR A 189 3.49 11.10 -23.22
N GLN A 190 3.91 11.35 -21.99
CA GLN A 190 4.29 12.66 -21.49
C GLN A 190 5.82 12.79 -21.33
N GLY A 191 6.51 11.68 -21.10
CA GLY A 191 7.97 11.59 -21.12
C GLY A 191 8.48 10.40 -20.31
N GLY A 192 9.79 10.14 -20.36
CA GLY A 192 10.42 9.02 -19.65
C GLY A 192 10.72 9.31 -18.18
N ASP A 193 11.46 8.40 -17.54
CA ASP A 193 11.96 8.56 -16.17
C ASP A 193 12.76 9.87 -16.01
N GLY A 194 12.45 10.65 -14.97
CA GLY A 194 13.09 11.94 -14.72
C GLY A 194 12.39 13.15 -15.37
N VAL A 195 11.34 12.95 -16.19
CA VAL A 195 10.64 14.08 -16.82
C VAL A 195 9.92 14.94 -15.78
N ALA A 196 9.94 16.26 -15.98
CA ALA A 196 9.15 17.18 -15.17
C ALA A 196 7.65 16.97 -15.45
N PRO A 197 6.75 17.15 -14.45
CA PRO A 197 7.03 17.61 -13.09
C PRO A 197 7.45 16.50 -12.12
N TRP A 198 7.36 15.23 -12.52
CA TRP A 198 7.48 14.09 -11.60
C TRP A 198 8.92 13.76 -11.19
N GLY A 199 9.91 14.11 -12.01
CA GLY A 199 11.30 13.73 -11.76
C GLY A 199 11.47 12.21 -11.76
N ARG A 200 12.38 11.70 -10.92
CA ARG A 200 12.61 10.26 -10.76
C ARG A 200 11.85 9.74 -9.54
N PRO A 201 10.81 8.90 -9.71
CA PRO A 201 10.13 8.26 -8.59
C PRO A 201 11.10 7.42 -7.75
N GLN A 202 10.87 7.37 -6.44
CA GLN A 202 11.62 6.50 -5.55
C GLN A 202 11.07 5.07 -5.62
N HIS A 203 11.93 4.08 -5.85
CA HIS A 203 11.54 2.68 -6.04
C HIS A 203 11.68 1.83 -4.77
N ALA A 204 10.57 1.32 -4.24
CA ALA A 204 10.56 0.48 -3.04
C ALA A 204 11.29 -0.84 -3.26
N GLY A 205 12.09 -1.25 -2.28
CA GLY A 205 12.89 -2.48 -2.35
C GLY A 205 14.13 -2.38 -3.23
N THR A 206 14.31 -1.27 -3.97
CA THR A 206 15.51 -1.00 -4.78
C THR A 206 16.28 0.21 -4.24
N ASP A 207 15.58 1.33 -4.03
CA ASP A 207 16.17 2.56 -3.52
C ASP A 207 16.17 2.58 -1.99
N LEU A 208 17.19 3.25 -1.42
CA LEU A 208 17.23 3.51 0.01
C LEU A 208 15.99 4.32 0.43
N GLN A 209 15.34 3.88 1.50
CA GLN A 209 14.21 4.60 2.11
C GLN A 209 14.64 6.03 2.50
N SER A 210 13.76 6.99 2.24
CA SER A 210 14.00 8.42 2.41
C SER A 210 12.78 9.12 2.99
N LEU A 211 12.99 10.32 3.55
CA LEU A 211 11.94 11.26 3.96
C LEU A 211 11.69 12.36 2.91
N ALA A 212 12.36 12.35 1.77
CA ALA A 212 12.26 13.42 0.76
C ALA A 212 10.85 13.53 0.14
N THR A 213 10.16 12.41 0.00
CA THR A 213 8.80 12.32 -0.57
C THR A 213 7.71 12.52 0.49
N ALA A 214 8.05 12.42 1.78
CA ALA A 214 7.11 12.64 2.88
C ALA A 214 6.67 14.10 3.00
N ARG A 215 5.46 14.32 3.51
CA ARG A 215 4.89 15.65 3.76
C ARG A 215 4.63 15.85 5.24
N TRP A 216 4.89 17.05 5.75
CA TRP A 216 4.38 17.47 7.05
C TRP A 216 2.86 17.53 6.97
N ILE A 217 2.19 16.75 7.82
CA ILE A 217 0.73 16.69 7.89
C ILE A 217 0.23 17.03 9.29
N TRP A 218 -0.98 17.57 9.36
CA TRP A 218 -1.70 17.75 10.62
C TRP A 218 -3.21 17.64 10.42
N THR A 219 -4.01 17.86 11.46
CA THR A 219 -5.47 17.95 11.37
C THR A 219 -5.92 19.25 10.71
N ASN A 220 -7.13 19.26 10.15
CA ASN A 220 -7.75 20.42 9.50
C ASN A 220 -8.45 21.40 10.48
N GLU A 221 -8.10 21.37 11.76
CA GLU A 221 -8.77 22.13 12.83
C GLU A 221 -8.46 23.63 12.83
N ALA A 222 -7.37 24.02 12.16
CA ALA A 222 -6.91 25.40 12.07
C ALA A 222 -6.10 25.61 10.79
N ALA A 223 -5.80 26.87 10.47
CA ALA A 223 -4.91 27.19 9.37
C ALA A 223 -3.48 26.70 9.65
N PRO A 224 -2.74 26.23 8.63
CA PRO A 224 -1.36 25.80 8.80
C PRO A 224 -0.47 26.85 9.49
N GLY A 225 0.27 26.41 10.51
CA GLY A 225 1.25 27.24 11.24
C GLY A 225 0.76 27.79 12.59
N SER A 226 -0.53 27.65 12.93
CA SER A 226 -1.05 28.04 14.24
C SER A 226 -2.11 27.05 14.72
N PHE A 227 -1.66 25.88 15.18
CA PHE A 227 -2.53 24.81 15.66
C PHE A 227 -2.68 24.88 17.18
N PRO A 228 -3.87 24.60 17.73
CA PRO A 228 -4.08 24.55 19.18
C PRO A 228 -3.18 23.51 19.86
N PRO A 229 -2.81 23.73 21.13
CA PRO A 229 -2.14 22.73 21.95
C PRO A 229 -2.91 21.41 22.06
N GLY A 230 -2.17 20.34 22.34
CA GLY A 230 -2.68 19.02 22.68
C GLY A 230 -2.45 17.95 21.62
N ALA A 231 -2.94 16.75 21.94
CA ALA A 231 -2.75 15.57 21.11
C ALA A 231 -3.77 15.44 19.99
N ARG A 232 -3.34 14.89 18.86
CA ARG A 232 -4.16 14.53 17.71
C ARG A 232 -3.83 13.12 17.26
N ALA A 233 -4.81 12.46 16.68
CA ALA A 233 -4.66 11.10 16.18
C ALA A 233 -4.56 11.07 14.66
N PHE A 234 -3.68 10.22 14.16
CA PHE A 234 -3.47 9.94 12.74
C PHE A 234 -3.57 8.45 12.52
N ARG A 235 -4.28 8.03 11.47
CA ARG A 235 -4.44 6.63 11.09
C ARG A 235 -4.24 6.44 9.59
N PHE A 236 -3.53 5.37 9.23
CA PHE A 236 -3.44 4.87 7.87
C PHE A 236 -3.51 3.35 7.88
N THR A 237 -4.37 2.77 7.04
CA THR A 237 -4.44 1.32 6.87
C THR A 237 -3.92 0.93 5.50
N LEU A 238 -2.81 0.18 5.50
CA LEU A 238 -2.25 -0.45 4.31
C LEU A 238 -2.89 -1.83 4.15
N ILE A 239 -3.42 -2.11 2.96
CA ILE A 239 -3.84 -3.47 2.59
C ILE A 239 -2.66 -4.13 1.85
N LEU A 240 -2.17 -5.23 2.40
CA LEU A 240 -1.12 -6.03 1.76
C LEU A 240 -1.67 -6.73 0.51
N PRO A 241 -0.82 -7.07 -0.47
CA PRO A 241 -1.26 -7.82 -1.64
C PRO A 241 -1.90 -9.17 -1.26
N ALA A 242 -2.81 -9.65 -2.10
CA ALA A 242 -3.48 -10.93 -1.88
C ALA A 242 -2.45 -12.05 -1.64
N GLY A 243 -2.67 -12.88 -0.61
CA GLY A 243 -1.74 -13.93 -0.18
C GLY A 243 -0.70 -13.48 0.86
N HIS A 244 -0.44 -12.18 0.97
CA HIS A 244 0.52 -11.65 1.94
C HIS A 244 -0.14 -11.43 3.31
N THR A 245 0.37 -12.13 4.33
CA THR A 245 -0.22 -12.11 5.69
C THR A 245 0.78 -11.72 6.77
N THR A 246 2.07 -11.64 6.47
CA THR A 246 3.11 -11.19 7.41
C THR A 246 4.15 -10.35 6.70
N GLY A 247 4.97 -9.65 7.48
CA GLY A 247 6.07 -8.86 6.96
C GLY A 247 6.78 -8.07 8.04
N THR A 248 7.58 -7.10 7.59
CA THR A 248 8.29 -6.17 8.46
C THR A 248 8.07 -4.74 7.97
N ALA A 249 7.72 -3.84 8.88
CA ALA A 249 7.69 -2.40 8.67
C ALA A 249 8.98 -1.75 9.14
N ASN A 250 9.55 -0.86 8.32
CA ASN A 250 10.62 0.06 8.66
C ASN A 250 10.04 1.49 8.61
N ALA A 251 9.75 2.05 9.79
CA ALA A 251 9.11 3.34 9.96
C ALA A 251 10.14 4.41 10.35
N MET A 252 10.31 5.41 9.50
CA MET A 252 11.02 6.66 9.80
C MET A 252 9.99 7.73 10.12
N ILE A 253 10.09 8.35 11.28
CA ILE A 253 9.03 9.25 11.77
C ILE A 253 9.59 10.34 12.70
N THR A 254 9.01 11.53 12.61
CA THR A 254 9.19 12.63 13.55
C THR A 254 7.88 13.41 13.71
N ALA A 255 7.73 14.15 14.81
CA ALA A 255 6.64 15.08 14.99
C ALA A 255 7.09 16.34 15.72
N ASP A 256 6.40 17.44 15.45
CA ASP A 256 6.48 18.68 16.21
C ASP A 256 5.23 18.78 17.09
N ASP A 257 5.31 18.52 18.41
CA ASP A 257 6.52 18.39 19.23
C ASP A 257 6.95 16.93 19.53
N SER A 258 5.99 16.01 19.65
CA SER A 258 6.26 14.62 20.07
C SER A 258 5.21 13.64 19.56
N TYR A 259 5.50 12.34 19.63
CA TYR A 259 4.54 11.31 19.21
C TYR A 259 4.74 9.94 19.88
N SER A 260 3.72 9.10 19.78
CA SER A 260 3.78 7.64 19.93
C SER A 260 3.22 6.96 18.69
N ILE A 261 3.93 5.98 18.14
CA ILE A 261 3.53 5.21 16.96
C ILE A 261 3.16 3.77 17.34
N TYR A 262 2.08 3.30 16.73
CA TYR A 262 1.52 1.97 16.90
C TYR A 262 1.39 1.30 15.54
N ILE A 263 1.63 0.00 15.52
CA ILE A 263 1.44 -0.86 14.36
C ILE A 263 0.58 -2.03 14.80
N ASN A 264 -0.57 -2.19 14.15
CA ASN A 264 -1.58 -3.18 14.49
C ASN A 264 -1.98 -3.17 15.97
N GLY A 265 -2.14 -1.98 16.57
CA GLY A 265 -2.45 -1.81 17.99
C GLY A 265 -1.25 -1.91 18.93
N ARG A 266 -0.12 -2.51 18.51
CA ARG A 266 1.07 -2.64 19.36
C ARG A 266 1.86 -1.34 19.38
N PHE A 267 2.25 -0.89 20.58
CA PHE A 267 3.18 0.23 20.71
C PHE A 267 4.56 -0.14 20.16
N ILE A 268 5.10 0.71 19.31
CA ILE A 268 6.40 0.50 18.65
C ILE A 268 7.47 1.44 19.20
N GLY A 269 7.12 2.69 19.44
CA GLY A 269 8.07 3.70 19.91
C GLY A 269 7.49 5.09 20.00
N SER A 270 8.33 6.01 20.45
CA SER A 270 7.98 7.41 20.70
C SER A 270 9.13 8.32 20.33
N GLY A 271 8.82 9.56 19.93
CA GLY A 271 9.78 10.65 19.80
C GLY A 271 9.40 11.79 20.73
N ILE A 272 10.31 12.22 21.60
CA ILE A 272 10.09 13.29 22.59
C ILE A 272 11.15 14.40 22.55
N SER A 273 12.17 14.25 21.69
CA SER A 273 13.37 15.10 21.69
C SER A 273 13.29 16.25 20.68
N GLY A 274 12.08 16.62 20.27
CA GLY A 274 11.81 17.62 19.23
C GLY A 274 11.89 17.07 17.80
N PHE A 275 11.34 17.86 16.87
CA PHE A 275 11.05 17.42 15.50
C PHE A 275 12.28 17.26 14.59
N SER A 276 13.42 17.87 14.95
CA SER A 276 14.60 17.96 14.07
C SER A 276 15.34 16.63 13.88
N THR A 277 15.04 15.63 14.71
CA THR A 277 15.64 14.29 14.65
C THR A 277 14.56 13.23 14.50
N ALA A 278 14.42 12.69 13.29
CA ALA A 278 13.54 11.54 13.06
C ALA A 278 14.10 10.26 13.70
N GLN A 279 13.21 9.41 14.19
CA GLN A 279 13.52 8.09 14.70
C GLN A 279 13.23 7.03 13.64
N ARG A 280 13.89 5.87 13.76
CA ARG A 280 13.69 4.70 12.90
C ARG A 280 13.27 3.51 13.73
N PHE A 281 12.10 2.95 13.48
CA PHE A 281 11.62 1.74 14.13
C PHE A 281 11.46 0.61 13.12
N VAL A 282 11.77 -0.61 13.55
CA VAL A 282 11.56 -1.82 12.76
C VAL A 282 10.67 -2.75 13.57
N ALA A 283 9.58 -3.22 12.98
CA ALA A 283 8.62 -4.08 13.66
C ALA A 283 7.98 -5.07 12.68
N ASP A 284 7.63 -6.24 13.18
CA ASP A 284 6.83 -7.20 12.42
C ASP A 284 5.41 -6.67 12.23
N VAL A 285 4.81 -6.99 11.08
CA VAL A 285 3.44 -6.64 10.75
C VAL A 285 2.62 -7.90 10.48
N GLN A 286 1.31 -7.81 10.75
CA GLN A 286 0.34 -8.85 10.45
C GLN A 286 -0.70 -8.30 9.48
N GLY A 287 -0.93 -9.02 8.40
CA GLY A 287 -1.92 -8.71 7.37
C GLY A 287 -3.26 -9.41 7.58
N PRO A 288 -4.17 -9.30 6.61
CA PRO A 288 -4.01 -8.59 5.33
C PRO A 288 -4.08 -7.06 5.45
N ALA A 289 -4.56 -6.52 6.57
CA ALA A 289 -4.61 -5.08 6.84
C ALA A 289 -3.60 -4.70 7.93
N VAL A 290 -2.68 -3.80 7.59
CA VAL A 290 -1.69 -3.24 8.51
C VAL A 290 -2.11 -1.82 8.88
N THR A 291 -2.43 -1.60 10.15
CA THR A 291 -2.86 -0.29 10.66
C THR A 291 -1.68 0.44 11.30
N PHE A 292 -1.33 1.59 10.76
CA PHE A 292 -0.43 2.57 11.38
C PHE A 292 -1.27 3.60 12.11
N ALA A 293 -1.04 3.76 13.40
CA ALA A 293 -1.68 4.80 14.20
C ALA A 293 -0.61 5.64 14.90
N VAL A 294 -0.82 6.95 14.96
CA VAL A 294 0.10 7.89 15.61
C VAL A 294 -0.69 8.83 16.52
N TYR A 295 -0.27 8.89 17.79
CA TYR A 295 -0.67 9.91 18.75
C TYR A 295 0.40 11.01 18.69
N ALA A 296 0.13 12.14 18.05
CA ALA A 296 1.10 13.24 17.97
C ALA A 296 0.64 14.43 18.82
N VAL A 297 1.56 15.09 19.50
CA VAL A 297 1.27 16.14 20.49
C VAL A 297 1.91 17.44 20.05
N ASN A 298 1.07 18.47 19.91
CA ASN A 298 1.53 19.86 19.94
C ASN A 298 1.65 20.28 21.41
N GLY A 299 2.88 20.44 21.90
CA GLY A 299 3.24 20.45 23.31
C GLY A 299 3.30 21.84 23.96
N ASN A 300 3.30 22.94 23.19
CA ASN A 300 3.34 24.28 23.78
C ASN A 300 1.97 24.71 24.32
N ASP A 301 1.94 25.68 25.25
CA ASP A 301 0.71 26.18 25.88
C ASP A 301 -0.09 27.19 25.02
N GLN A 302 0.41 27.54 23.84
CA GLN A 302 -0.21 28.50 22.91
C GLN A 302 -0.22 27.96 21.49
N PRO A 303 -1.14 28.43 20.62
CA PRO A 303 -1.16 28.01 19.23
C PRO A 303 0.16 28.26 18.51
N ASN A 304 0.68 27.23 17.84
CA ASN A 304 2.00 27.25 17.20
C ASN A 304 2.06 26.21 16.05
N PRO A 305 3.15 26.16 15.25
CA PRO A 305 3.32 25.14 14.21
C PRO A 305 3.35 23.72 14.79
N ALA A 306 2.61 22.80 14.18
CA ALA A 306 2.60 21.39 14.55
C ALA A 306 2.62 20.55 13.28
N GLY A 307 3.18 19.35 13.34
CA GLY A 307 3.27 18.50 12.17
C GLY A 307 3.76 17.10 12.47
N LEU A 308 3.28 16.13 11.69
CA LEU A 308 3.76 14.76 11.62
C LEU A 308 4.44 14.53 10.28
N LEU A 309 5.62 13.94 10.28
CA LEU A 309 6.35 13.54 9.08
C LEU A 309 6.73 12.07 9.20
N ALA A 310 6.33 11.24 8.24
CA ALA A 310 6.61 9.81 8.25
C ALA A 310 6.88 9.24 6.86
N SER A 311 7.79 8.27 6.81
CA SER A 311 8.03 7.39 5.66
C SER A 311 8.14 5.97 6.21
N ILE A 312 7.28 5.08 5.74
CA ILE A 312 7.17 3.71 6.21
C ILE A 312 7.27 2.77 5.02
N GLN A 313 8.19 1.82 5.09
CA GLN A 313 8.36 0.78 4.09
C GLN A 313 7.94 -0.56 4.70
N VAL A 314 7.02 -1.27 4.05
CA VAL A 314 6.54 -2.59 4.51
C VAL A 314 6.97 -3.62 3.49
N THR A 315 7.85 -4.54 3.89
CA THR A 315 8.16 -5.73 3.09
C THR A 315 7.35 -6.90 3.62
N SER A 316 6.44 -7.38 2.80
CA SER A 316 5.51 -8.47 3.11
C SER A 316 5.79 -9.68 2.26
N GLN A 317 5.49 -10.86 2.78
CA GLN A 317 5.75 -12.14 2.12
C GLN A 317 4.43 -12.85 1.82
N ASP A 318 4.34 -13.46 0.64
CA ASP A 318 3.31 -14.45 0.36
C ASP A 318 3.73 -15.78 1.02
N GLU A 319 3.00 -16.21 2.04
CA GLU A 319 3.29 -17.46 2.75
C GLU A 319 2.67 -18.69 2.06
N ILE A 320 1.86 -18.49 1.01
CA ILE A 320 1.04 -19.52 0.39
C ILE A 320 1.69 -20.04 -0.90
N THR A 321 2.37 -19.19 -1.67
CA THR A 321 3.00 -19.58 -2.95
C THR A 321 4.51 -19.80 -2.80
N CYS A 322 5.03 -20.91 -3.36
CA CYS A 322 6.42 -21.37 -3.17
C CYS A 322 7.51 -20.55 -3.91
N ASN A 323 7.27 -19.27 -4.19
CA ASN A 323 8.28 -18.37 -4.76
C ASN A 323 8.46 -17.26 -3.75
N ASP A 324 9.70 -16.88 -3.38
CA ASP A 324 10.01 -15.74 -2.50
C ASP A 324 9.44 -14.41 -3.04
N CYS A 325 8.12 -14.29 -3.02
CA CYS A 325 7.32 -13.29 -3.68
C CYS A 325 7.15 -12.18 -2.65
N ASN A 326 8.24 -11.46 -2.43
CA ASN A 326 8.27 -10.36 -1.48
C ASN A 326 7.74 -9.10 -2.17
N SER A 327 6.74 -8.49 -1.54
CA SER A 327 6.15 -7.23 -1.96
C SER A 327 6.53 -6.13 -0.98
N THR A 328 7.10 -5.05 -1.49
CA THR A 328 7.47 -3.87 -0.72
C THR A 328 6.51 -2.72 -1.01
N SER A 329 5.73 -2.35 -0.01
CA SER A 329 4.83 -1.20 -0.04
C SER A 329 5.48 0.02 0.60
N PHE A 330 5.13 1.21 0.13
CA PHE A 330 5.46 2.48 0.78
C PHE A 330 4.21 3.16 1.32
N VAL A 331 4.34 3.77 2.50
CA VAL A 331 3.37 4.66 3.11
C VAL A 331 4.11 5.91 3.54
N VAL A 332 3.78 7.06 2.97
CA VAL A 332 4.34 8.35 3.39
C VAL A 332 3.24 9.20 4.02
N SER A 333 3.61 10.10 4.93
CA SER A 333 2.68 11.10 5.46
C SER A 333 2.20 11.99 4.31
N SER A 334 0.89 11.95 4.07
CA SER A 334 0.19 12.59 2.96
C SER A 334 -1.28 12.82 3.32
N TYR A 335 -2.07 13.39 2.42
CA TYR A 335 -3.51 13.60 2.60
C TYR A 335 -4.29 12.28 2.81
N ALA A 336 -3.71 11.13 2.44
CA ALA A 336 -4.35 9.83 2.58
C ALA A 336 -4.47 9.35 4.04
N TRP A 337 -3.72 9.97 4.96
CA TRP A 337 -3.86 9.71 6.39
C TRP A 337 -5.16 10.31 6.90
N LYS A 338 -5.93 9.52 7.65
CA LYS A 338 -7.11 9.99 8.37
C LYS A 338 -6.68 10.64 9.69
N THR A 339 -7.37 11.69 10.08
CA THR A 339 -7.04 12.47 11.26
C THR A 339 -8.25 12.76 12.12
N PHE A 340 -8.04 12.86 13.43
CA PHE A 340 -9.07 13.27 14.39
C PHE A 340 -8.65 14.56 15.09
N PRO A 341 -9.40 15.67 14.88
CA PRO A 341 -9.18 16.90 15.62
C PRO A 341 -9.69 16.76 17.06
N GLY A 342 -8.95 17.29 18.04
CA GLY A 342 -9.35 17.28 19.44
C GLY A 342 -8.87 16.06 20.24
N PRO A 343 -9.49 15.78 21.41
CA PRO A 343 -9.07 14.71 22.31
C PRO A 343 -9.08 13.35 21.62
N VAL A 344 -7.94 12.65 21.67
CA VAL A 344 -7.77 11.37 20.98
C VAL A 344 -8.72 10.31 21.56
N PRO A 345 -9.54 9.64 20.74
CA PRO A 345 -10.45 8.59 21.22
C PRO A 345 -9.70 7.37 21.78
N ASP A 346 -10.28 6.75 22.80
CA ASP A 346 -9.76 5.49 23.34
C ASP A 346 -9.79 4.39 22.28
N GLY A 347 -8.72 3.59 22.22
CA GLY A 347 -8.60 2.48 21.28
C GLY A 347 -8.35 2.90 19.83
N PHE A 348 -8.07 4.19 19.56
CA PHE A 348 -7.75 4.66 18.21
C PHE A 348 -6.54 3.95 17.59
N GLU A 349 -5.69 3.29 18.36
CA GLU A 349 -4.53 2.54 17.89
C GLU A 349 -4.91 1.15 17.38
N GLN A 350 -6.09 0.63 17.77
CA GLN A 350 -6.51 -0.73 17.47
C GLN A 350 -6.86 -0.91 15.98
N PRO A 351 -6.57 -2.08 15.38
CA PRO A 351 -6.91 -2.36 13.98
C PRO A 351 -8.41 -2.28 13.69
N THR A 352 -9.24 -2.65 14.67
CA THR A 352 -10.70 -2.72 14.56
C THR A 352 -11.40 -1.38 14.80
N PHE A 353 -10.67 -0.32 15.10
CA PHE A 353 -11.26 1.01 15.33
C PHE A 353 -11.90 1.54 14.04
N ASP A 354 -13.15 1.98 14.15
CA ASP A 354 -13.88 2.58 13.03
C ASP A 354 -13.50 4.06 12.87
N ASP A 355 -12.63 4.33 11.90
CA ASP A 355 -12.23 5.68 11.50
C ASP A 355 -13.00 6.17 10.24
N SER A 356 -14.15 5.58 9.90
CA SER A 356 -14.91 5.96 8.70
C SER A 356 -15.36 7.43 8.71
N ALA A 357 -15.61 8.00 9.90
CA ALA A 357 -15.99 9.40 10.08
C ALA A 357 -14.80 10.38 10.16
N TRP A 358 -13.55 9.88 10.16
CA TRP A 358 -12.37 10.73 10.24
C TRP A 358 -12.06 11.39 8.90
N VAL A 359 -11.49 12.58 8.96
CA VAL A 359 -11.21 13.40 7.78
C VAL A 359 -9.75 13.23 7.31
N PRO A 360 -9.48 13.36 6.00
CA PRO A 360 -8.12 13.42 5.46
C PRO A 360 -7.24 14.45 6.17
N SER A 361 -5.93 14.18 6.22
CA SER A 361 -4.95 15.10 6.79
C SER A 361 -4.80 16.35 5.92
N THR A 362 -4.42 17.46 6.56
CA THR A 362 -3.99 18.68 5.86
C THR A 362 -2.49 18.61 5.59
N ILE A 363 -2.09 18.76 4.33
CA ILE A 363 -0.68 18.94 3.95
C ILE A 363 -0.24 20.34 4.37
N ILE A 364 0.80 20.43 5.18
CA ILE A 364 1.42 21.70 5.54
C ILE A 364 2.57 22.03 4.58
N GLY A 365 3.36 21.02 4.20
CA GLY A 365 4.40 21.18 3.19
C GLY A 365 5.31 19.97 3.05
N GLN A 366 6.23 20.04 2.11
CA GLN A 366 7.24 19.01 1.90
C GLN A 366 8.31 19.04 2.99
N ASN A 367 8.96 17.89 3.25
CA ASN A 367 10.20 17.87 4.02
C ASN A 367 11.22 18.88 3.44
N GLY A 368 11.69 19.83 4.24
CA GLY A 368 12.45 21.00 3.76
C GLY A 368 11.74 22.34 3.96
N VAL A 369 10.42 22.35 4.16
CA VAL A 369 9.64 23.58 4.33
C VAL A 369 9.90 24.27 5.67
N THR A 370 9.84 25.60 5.69
CA THR A 370 9.81 26.41 6.93
C THR A 370 8.54 26.09 7.75
N PRO A 371 8.62 25.98 9.09
CA PRO A 371 9.78 26.27 9.95
C PRO A 371 10.75 25.10 10.17
N TRP A 372 10.41 23.89 9.74
CA TRP A 372 11.13 22.67 10.12
C TRP A 372 12.44 22.45 9.37
N GLY A 373 12.57 23.00 8.16
CA GLY A 373 13.71 22.74 7.29
C GLY A 373 13.78 21.26 6.86
N THR A 374 14.97 20.82 6.45
CA THR A 374 15.16 19.45 5.94
C THR A 374 15.46 18.49 7.08
N ILE A 375 14.61 17.47 7.25
CA ILE A 375 14.79 16.35 8.16
C ILE A 375 15.52 15.23 7.43
N ALA A 376 16.67 14.83 7.97
CA ALA A 376 17.47 13.73 7.44
C ALA A 376 16.85 12.36 7.77
N ALA A 377 17.03 11.39 6.86
CA ALA A 377 16.63 10.02 7.13
C ALA A 377 17.53 9.39 8.21
N PRO A 378 16.96 8.81 9.28
CA PRO A 378 17.73 8.15 10.33
C PRO A 378 18.36 6.86 9.84
N THR A 379 19.63 6.63 10.19
CA THR A 379 20.38 5.42 9.78
C THR A 379 20.35 4.33 10.84
N THR A 380 20.23 4.68 12.12
CA THR A 380 20.23 3.74 13.24
C THR A 380 18.81 3.36 13.67
N ILE A 381 18.62 2.09 14.03
CA ILE A 381 17.37 1.64 14.65
C ILE A 381 17.27 2.24 16.05
N THR A 382 16.16 2.89 16.33
CA THR A 382 15.82 3.49 17.62
C THR A 382 15.20 2.42 18.52
N THR A 383 15.67 2.33 19.76
CA THR A 383 15.04 1.45 20.77
C THR A 383 13.68 2.04 21.16
N GLY A 384 12.66 1.19 21.26
CA GLY A 384 11.33 1.61 21.70
C GLY A 384 11.39 2.28 23.08
N GLY A 385 10.63 3.36 23.25
CA GLY A 385 10.53 4.11 24.50
C GLY A 385 9.32 3.67 25.34
N THR A 386 8.71 4.62 26.02
CA THR A 386 7.36 4.49 26.59
C THR A 386 6.41 5.41 25.83
N PRO A 387 5.11 5.10 25.76
CA PRO A 387 4.13 6.02 25.22
C PRO A 387 4.25 7.41 25.86
N VAL A 388 4.05 8.46 25.06
CA VAL A 388 4.00 9.84 25.57
C VAL A 388 2.79 10.03 26.49
N PRO A 389 2.79 11.01 27.41
CA PRO A 389 1.67 11.23 28.32
C PRO A 389 0.32 11.32 27.59
N GLY A 390 -0.66 10.55 28.07
CA GLY A 390 -2.00 10.45 27.49
C GLY A 390 -2.14 9.45 26.33
N ALA A 391 -1.03 8.99 25.75
CA ALA A 391 -1.08 7.98 24.70
C ALA A 391 -1.32 6.57 25.30
N PRO A 392 -2.08 5.69 24.61
CA PRO A 392 -2.34 4.32 25.06
C PRO A 392 -1.07 3.49 25.23
N ALA A 393 -1.12 2.47 26.09
CA ALA A 393 -0.03 1.49 26.21
C ALA A 393 0.16 0.63 24.94
N GLY A 394 -0.90 0.50 24.13
CA GLY A 394 -0.97 -0.44 23.01
C GLY A 394 -1.32 -1.86 23.47
N SER A 395 -1.66 -2.71 22.50
CA SER A 395 -1.79 -4.16 22.72
C SER A 395 -0.42 -4.81 22.93
N ALA A 396 -0.42 -5.98 23.56
CA ALA A 396 0.78 -6.80 23.74
C ALA A 396 1.34 -7.33 22.41
#